data_AF-A0A3S8X7P1-F1
#
_entry.id   AF-A0A3S8X7P1-F1
#
_cell.length_a   1.000
_cell.length_b   1.000
_cell.length_c   1.000
_cell.angle_alpha   90.00
_cell.angle_beta   90.00
_cell.angle_gamma   90.00
#
_symmetry.space_group_name_H-M   'P 1'
#
loop_
_entity.id
_entity.type
_entity.pdbx_description
1 polymer ?
#
loop_
_entity_poly.entity_id
_entity_poly.type
_entity_poly.pdbx_seq_one_letter_code
_entity_poly.pdbx_strand_id
1 'polypeptide(L)'
;LLQYQVEELDEFNLAEGEFVEIEQEHKRLANGTELIESCQAGLALLSEDEEVNIESLLNKVIHLADNLQSVDDKLAPVANMLNEALILIQESSGEIEDYLSRLELDPEHFAYLEKRLSSAMQLARKHHVNPEDLSTYHTQLKAELFDLCDDETKLGEVRQALTAHREAYLVHAQKLSQSRTRYAKELDKLVTQSIHQLNMPKGQFKIAVNFN
;
A
#
# COMPACT_ATOMS: atom_id res chain seq x y z
N LEU A 1 -1.03 -5.03 15.18
CA LEU A 1 -1.80 -5.02 13.90
C LEU A 1 -1.43 -3.78 13.09
N LEU A 2 -1.61 -2.58 13.66
CA LEU A 2 -1.27 -1.30 13.01
C LEU A 2 0.19 -1.22 12.53
N GLN A 3 1.15 -1.59 13.38
CA GLN A 3 2.58 -1.61 13.01
C GLN A 3 2.86 -2.47 11.77
N TYR A 4 2.26 -3.66 11.67
CA TYR A 4 2.41 -4.53 10.50
C TYR A 4 1.79 -3.91 9.23
N GLN A 5 0.68 -3.19 9.37
CA GLN A 5 0.07 -2.48 8.23
C GLN A 5 0.96 -1.33 7.73
N VAL A 6 1.59 -0.59 8.64
CA VAL A 6 2.54 0.47 8.30
C VAL A 6 3.79 -0.12 7.64
N GLU A 7 4.38 -1.18 8.22
CA GLU A 7 5.56 -1.85 7.67
C GLU A 7 5.33 -2.39 6.25
N GLU A 8 4.15 -2.97 5.98
CA GLU A 8 3.79 -3.45 4.62
C GLU A 8 3.67 -2.30 3.61
N LEU A 9 3.08 -1.17 4.01
CA LEU A 9 2.94 0.00 3.13
C LEU A 9 4.26 0.77 2.97
N ASP A 10 5.15 0.70 3.98
CA ASP A 10 6.51 1.19 3.93
C ASP A 10 7.37 0.40 2.95
N GLU A 11 7.23 -0.92 2.91
CA GLU A 11 7.94 -1.75 1.94
C GLU A 11 7.49 -1.46 0.50
N PHE A 12 6.20 -1.22 0.28
CA PHE A 12 5.68 -0.87 -1.03
C PHE A 12 6.08 0.55 -1.47
N ASN A 13 6.15 1.48 -0.51
CA ASN A 13 6.62 2.85 -0.69
C ASN A 13 5.99 3.57 -1.90
N LEU A 14 4.65 3.60 -1.93
CA LEU A 14 3.90 4.34 -2.94
C LEU A 14 3.94 5.84 -2.62
N ALA A 15 4.43 6.65 -3.56
CA ALA A 15 4.43 8.09 -3.45
C ALA A 15 3.04 8.70 -3.69
N GLU A 16 2.86 9.94 -3.24
CA GLU A 16 1.65 10.71 -3.48
C GLU A 16 1.48 10.98 -4.99
N GLY A 17 0.29 10.73 -5.54
CA GLY A 17 -0.01 10.90 -6.97
C GLY A 17 0.57 9.82 -7.89
N GLU A 18 1.52 9.00 -7.43
CA GLU A 18 2.22 8.00 -8.24
C GLU A 18 1.29 6.98 -8.89
N PHE A 19 0.24 6.54 -8.17
CA PHE A 19 -0.73 5.58 -8.73
C PHE A 19 -1.40 6.12 -10.00
N VAL A 20 -1.79 7.39 -10.00
CA VAL A 20 -2.47 8.04 -11.13
C VAL A 20 -1.51 8.20 -12.31
N GLU A 21 -0.25 8.55 -12.03
CA GLU A 21 0.79 8.65 -13.07
C GLU A 21 1.05 7.30 -13.74
N ILE A 22 1.25 6.25 -12.93
CA ILE A 22 1.48 4.88 -13.41
C ILE A 22 0.26 4.37 -14.19
N GLU A 23 -0.96 4.63 -13.72
CA GLU A 23 -2.18 4.22 -14.42
C GLU A 23 -2.32 4.88 -15.79
N GLN A 24 -2.05 6.20 -15.87
CA GLN A 24 -2.07 6.93 -17.13
C GLN A 24 -1.01 6.43 -18.10
N GLU A 25 0.20 6.18 -17.60
CA GLU A 25 1.30 5.67 -18.41
C GLU A 25 1.02 4.24 -18.91
N HIS A 26 0.54 3.36 -18.02
CA HIS A 26 0.14 1.99 -18.37
C HIS A 26 -0.93 2.00 -19.46
N LYS A 27 -1.97 2.83 -19.33
CA LYS A 27 -3.01 2.96 -20.36
C LYS A 27 -2.45 3.40 -21.71
N ARG A 28 -1.49 4.33 -21.72
CA ARG A 28 -0.83 4.78 -22.95
C ARG A 28 -0.05 3.64 -23.60
N LEU A 29 0.71 2.87 -22.81
CA LEU A 29 1.52 1.76 -23.31
C LEU A 29 0.66 0.56 -23.72
N ALA A 30 -0.43 0.27 -23.00
CA ALA A 30 -1.37 -0.80 -23.30
C ALA A 30 -2.03 -0.63 -24.68
N ASN A 31 -2.41 0.61 -25.01
CA ASN A 31 -2.91 0.92 -26.35
C ASN A 31 -1.82 0.69 -27.43
N GLY A 32 -0.56 0.94 -27.09
CA GLY A 32 0.57 0.67 -27.97
C GLY A 32 0.82 -0.82 -28.18
N THR A 33 0.74 -1.63 -27.12
CA THR A 33 0.89 -3.09 -27.20
C THR A 33 -0.25 -3.72 -27.99
N GLU A 34 -1.51 -3.30 -27.78
CA GLU A 34 -2.66 -3.78 -28.57
C GLU A 34 -2.46 -3.49 -30.07
N LEU A 35 -1.89 -2.34 -30.38
CA LEU A 35 -1.59 -1.94 -31.75
C LEU A 35 -0.47 -2.81 -32.35
N ILE A 36 0.59 -3.12 -31.60
CA ILE A 36 1.63 -4.07 -32.03
C ILE A 36 1.02 -5.45 -32.32
N GLU A 37 0.29 -6.00 -31.35
CA GLU A 37 -0.30 -7.35 -31.46
C GLU A 37 -1.23 -7.43 -32.68
N SER A 38 -2.03 -6.40 -32.91
CA SER A 38 -2.92 -6.30 -34.07
C SER A 38 -2.14 -6.22 -35.39
N CYS A 39 -1.07 -5.43 -35.44
CA CYS A 39 -0.21 -5.32 -36.62
C CYS A 39 0.52 -6.65 -36.92
N GLN A 40 1.08 -7.30 -35.90
CA GLN A 40 1.74 -8.61 -36.03
C GLN A 40 0.76 -9.71 -36.47
N ALA A 41 -0.45 -9.75 -35.90
CA ALA A 41 -1.49 -10.66 -36.35
C ALA A 41 -1.90 -10.38 -37.80
N GLY A 42 -1.93 -9.12 -38.22
CA GLY A 42 -2.14 -8.72 -39.60
C GLY A 42 -1.05 -9.23 -40.55
N LEU A 43 0.23 -9.06 -40.17
CA LEU A 43 1.38 -9.55 -40.96
C LEU A 43 1.38 -11.08 -41.09
N ALA A 44 1.06 -11.80 -40.01
CA ALA A 44 0.89 -13.24 -40.05
C ALA A 44 -0.12 -13.67 -41.12
N LEU A 45 -1.29 -13.01 -41.16
CA LEU A 45 -2.33 -13.31 -42.15
C LEU A 45 -1.95 -12.89 -43.57
N LEU A 46 -1.21 -11.79 -43.73
CA LEU A 46 -0.84 -11.26 -45.05
C LEU A 46 0.28 -12.07 -45.70
N SER A 47 1.38 -12.32 -44.99
CA SER A 47 2.64 -12.81 -45.56
C SER A 47 3.44 -13.80 -44.70
N GLU A 48 3.34 -13.80 -43.37
CA GLU A 48 4.28 -14.56 -42.53
C GLU A 48 3.83 -15.99 -42.16
N ASP A 49 2.54 -16.32 -42.18
CA ASP A 49 2.06 -17.66 -41.83
C ASP A 49 2.51 -18.72 -42.86
N GLU A 50 3.18 -19.78 -42.39
CA GLU A 50 3.78 -20.83 -43.23
C GLU A 50 2.74 -21.80 -43.83
N GLU A 51 1.56 -21.95 -43.20
CA GLU A 51 0.52 -22.85 -43.69
C GLU A 51 -0.40 -22.15 -44.70
N VAL A 52 -0.96 -21.01 -44.31
CA VAL A 52 -1.92 -20.25 -45.12
C VAL A 52 -1.80 -18.75 -44.84
N ASN A 53 -1.31 -18.02 -45.84
CA ASN A 53 -1.36 -16.55 -45.87
C ASN A 53 -1.99 -16.03 -47.17
N ILE A 54 -2.43 -14.78 -47.16
CA ILE A 54 -3.12 -14.15 -48.28
C ILE A 54 -2.22 -14.11 -49.52
N GLU A 55 -0.94 -13.79 -49.37
CA GLU A 55 0.01 -13.70 -50.48
C GLU A 55 0.15 -15.04 -51.22
N SER A 56 0.30 -16.15 -50.50
CA SER A 56 0.44 -17.50 -51.04
C SER A 56 -0.85 -18.00 -51.71
N LEU A 57 -2.02 -17.68 -51.13
CA LEU A 57 -3.31 -17.97 -51.74
C LEU A 57 -3.50 -17.18 -53.03
N LEU A 58 -3.16 -15.90 -53.04
CA LEU A 58 -3.30 -15.05 -54.21
C LEU A 58 -2.37 -15.49 -55.34
N ASN A 59 -1.11 -15.84 -55.04
CA ASN A 59 -0.19 -16.43 -56.00
C ASN A 59 -0.73 -17.72 -56.63
N LYS A 60 -1.36 -18.61 -55.85
CA LYS A 60 -2.03 -19.81 -56.38
C LYS A 60 -3.17 -19.47 -57.35
N VAL A 61 -3.98 -18.45 -57.03
CA VAL A 61 -5.07 -17.99 -57.90
C VAL A 61 -4.54 -17.33 -59.17
N ILE A 62 -3.45 -16.54 -59.08
CA ILE A 62 -2.77 -15.94 -60.24
C ILE A 62 -2.30 -17.04 -61.21
N HIS A 63 -1.63 -18.09 -60.71
CA HIS A 63 -1.23 -19.21 -61.56
C HIS A 63 -2.40 -19.93 -62.26
N LEU A 64 -3.55 -20.05 -61.59
CA LEU A 64 -4.76 -20.59 -62.22
C LEU A 64 -5.32 -19.63 -63.28
N ALA A 65 -5.31 -18.33 -63.01
CA ALA A 65 -5.77 -17.31 -63.96
C ALA A 65 -4.88 -17.24 -65.21
N ASP A 66 -3.56 -17.36 -65.07
CA ASP A 66 -2.61 -17.42 -66.20
C ASP A 66 -2.88 -18.64 -67.10
N ASN A 67 -3.12 -19.81 -66.49
CA ASN A 67 -3.49 -21.02 -67.22
C ASN A 67 -4.82 -20.83 -67.98
N LEU A 68 -5.81 -20.18 -67.37
CA LEU A 68 -7.09 -19.91 -68.01
C LEU A 68 -7.00 -18.89 -69.14
N GLN A 69 -6.15 -17.86 -68.99
CA GLN A 69 -5.88 -16.89 -70.04
C GLN A 69 -5.31 -17.58 -71.30
N SER A 70 -4.48 -18.62 -71.14
CA SER A 70 -3.97 -19.39 -72.28
C SER A 70 -5.07 -20.14 -73.06
N VAL A 71 -6.26 -20.29 -72.47
CA VAL A 71 -7.45 -20.94 -73.08
C VAL A 71 -8.43 -19.91 -73.64
N ASP A 72 -8.66 -18.80 -72.93
CA ASP A 72 -9.51 -17.68 -73.37
C ASP A 72 -8.87 -16.33 -72.99
N ASP A 73 -8.40 -15.59 -74.01
CA ASP A 73 -7.77 -14.28 -73.86
C ASP A 73 -8.65 -13.25 -73.13
N LYS A 74 -9.98 -13.45 -73.08
CA LYS A 74 -10.88 -12.57 -72.32
C LYS A 74 -10.64 -12.58 -70.81
N LEU A 75 -9.91 -13.57 -70.30
CA LEU A 75 -9.56 -13.69 -68.88
C LEU A 75 -8.27 -12.95 -68.50
N ALA A 76 -7.52 -12.43 -69.48
CA ALA A 76 -6.32 -11.62 -69.22
C ALA A 76 -6.52 -10.45 -68.23
N PRO A 77 -7.64 -9.69 -68.29
CA PRO A 77 -7.89 -8.62 -67.32
C PRO A 77 -8.00 -9.13 -65.88
N VAL A 78 -8.50 -10.36 -65.67
CA VAL A 78 -8.63 -10.96 -64.34
C VAL A 78 -7.25 -11.26 -63.75
N ALA A 79 -6.35 -11.85 -64.55
CA ALA A 79 -4.97 -12.10 -64.13
C ALA A 79 -4.25 -10.79 -63.78
N ASN A 80 -4.45 -9.73 -64.59
CA ASN A 80 -3.86 -8.42 -64.31
C ASN A 80 -4.36 -7.83 -62.98
N MET A 81 -5.67 -7.84 -62.72
CA MET A 81 -6.23 -7.32 -61.46
C MET A 81 -5.71 -8.10 -60.23
N LEU A 82 -5.52 -9.42 -60.36
CA LEU A 82 -4.97 -10.23 -59.26
C LEU A 82 -3.49 -9.93 -59.00
N ASN A 83 -2.70 -9.70 -60.05
CA ASN A 83 -1.30 -9.26 -59.91
C ASN A 83 -1.20 -7.87 -59.28
N GLU A 84 -2.07 -6.92 -59.67
CA GLU A 84 -2.14 -5.61 -59.02
C GLU A 84 -2.52 -5.72 -57.53
N ALA A 85 -3.49 -6.58 -57.20
CA ALA A 85 -3.85 -6.84 -55.81
C ALA A 85 -2.68 -7.44 -55.00
N LEU A 86 -1.87 -8.30 -55.62
CA LEU A 86 -0.70 -8.90 -54.97
C LEU A 86 0.33 -7.83 -54.60
N ILE A 87 0.63 -6.92 -55.54
CA ILE A 87 1.53 -5.80 -55.29
C ILE A 87 1.03 -4.93 -54.13
N LEU A 88 -0.27 -4.58 -54.13
CA LEU A 88 -0.86 -3.77 -53.06
C LEU A 88 -0.81 -4.46 -51.69
N ILE A 89 -0.98 -5.79 -51.65
CA ILE A 89 -0.85 -6.57 -50.42
C ILE A 89 0.59 -6.54 -49.90
N GLN A 90 1.57 -6.79 -50.78
CA GLN A 90 3.00 -6.74 -50.41
C GLN A 90 3.42 -5.35 -49.92
N GLU A 91 2.98 -4.29 -50.57
CA GLU A 91 3.22 -2.90 -50.13
C GLU A 91 2.57 -2.62 -48.77
N SER A 92 1.33 -3.09 -48.56
CA SER A 92 0.64 -2.93 -47.28
C SER A 92 1.34 -3.66 -46.14
N SER A 93 1.82 -4.89 -46.38
CA SER A 93 2.65 -5.62 -45.41
C SER A 93 3.92 -4.86 -45.08
N GLY A 94 4.64 -4.36 -46.10
CA GLY A 94 5.86 -3.57 -45.89
C GLY A 94 5.63 -2.30 -45.08
N GLU A 95 4.54 -1.57 -45.32
CA GLU A 95 4.17 -0.39 -44.52
C GLU A 95 3.85 -0.74 -43.05
N ILE A 96 3.22 -1.90 -42.79
CA ILE A 96 2.96 -2.38 -41.42
C ILE A 96 4.27 -2.75 -40.72
N GLU A 97 5.20 -3.43 -41.40
CA GLU A 97 6.54 -3.75 -40.88
C GLU A 97 7.33 -2.48 -40.55
N ASP A 98 7.35 -1.51 -41.48
CA ASP A 98 8.01 -0.22 -41.29
C ASP A 98 7.41 0.54 -40.11
N TYR A 99 6.09 0.53 -39.98
CA TYR A 99 5.39 1.15 -38.86
C TYR A 99 5.78 0.49 -37.53
N LEU A 100 5.78 -0.85 -37.45
CA LEU A 100 6.21 -1.60 -36.27
C LEU A 100 7.66 -1.31 -35.90
N SER A 101 8.56 -1.20 -36.89
CA SER A 101 9.99 -0.92 -36.66
C SER A 101 10.25 0.45 -36.02
N ARG A 102 9.33 1.41 -36.20
CA ARG A 102 9.39 2.77 -35.62
C ARG A 102 8.73 2.85 -34.26
N LEU A 103 7.96 1.83 -33.86
CA LEU A 103 7.23 1.82 -32.61
C LEU A 103 8.16 1.35 -31.49
N GLU A 104 8.84 2.30 -30.85
CA GLU A 104 9.64 2.04 -29.65
C GLU A 104 8.70 1.83 -28.45
N LEU A 105 8.45 0.55 -28.13
CA LEU A 105 7.85 0.14 -26.87
C LEU A 105 8.91 -0.55 -26.02
N ASP A 106 8.88 -0.25 -24.71
CA ASP A 106 9.72 -0.90 -23.71
C ASP A 106 8.87 -1.95 -22.97
N PRO A 107 8.97 -3.24 -23.34
CA PRO A 107 8.17 -4.30 -22.73
C PRO A 107 8.52 -4.53 -21.26
N GLU A 108 9.78 -4.28 -20.87
CA GLU A 108 10.23 -4.42 -19.48
C GLU A 108 9.58 -3.35 -18.61
N HIS A 109 9.53 -2.11 -19.11
CA HIS A 109 8.84 -1.00 -18.42
C HIS A 109 7.33 -1.25 -18.33
N PHE A 110 6.68 -1.72 -19.39
CA PHE A 110 5.26 -2.06 -19.34
C PHE A 110 4.95 -3.14 -18.28
N ALA A 111 5.74 -4.22 -18.26
CA ALA A 111 5.59 -5.29 -17.26
C ALA A 111 5.86 -4.79 -15.83
N TYR A 112 6.80 -3.85 -15.66
CA TYR A 112 7.04 -3.19 -14.38
C TYR A 112 5.81 -2.40 -13.90
N LEU A 113 5.21 -1.58 -14.76
CA LEU A 113 4.01 -0.79 -14.43
C LEU A 113 2.83 -1.70 -14.09
N GLU A 114 2.60 -2.77 -14.86
CA GLU A 114 1.57 -3.78 -14.63
C GLU A 114 1.71 -4.40 -13.23
N LYS A 115 2.93 -4.81 -12.87
CA LYS A 115 3.24 -5.38 -11.56
C LYS A 115 3.00 -4.36 -10.45
N ARG A 116 3.44 -3.12 -10.63
CA ARG A 116 3.31 -2.05 -9.63
C ARG A 116 1.84 -1.67 -9.40
N LEU A 117 1.03 -1.57 -10.47
CA LEU A 117 -0.43 -1.38 -10.40
C LEU A 117 -1.11 -2.52 -9.66
N SER A 118 -0.82 -3.76 -10.04
CA SER A 118 -1.39 -4.95 -9.40
C SER A 118 -1.11 -4.99 -7.90
N SER A 119 0.13 -4.71 -7.50
CA SER A 119 0.52 -4.60 -6.08
C SER A 119 -0.22 -3.48 -5.36
N ALA A 120 -0.33 -2.28 -5.96
CA ALA A 120 -1.09 -1.16 -5.39
C ALA A 120 -2.56 -1.54 -5.17
N MET A 121 -3.21 -2.17 -6.16
CA MET A 121 -4.61 -2.60 -6.06
C MET A 121 -4.82 -3.71 -5.04
N GLN A 122 -3.87 -4.63 -4.86
CA GLN A 122 -3.92 -5.66 -3.83
C GLN A 122 -3.85 -5.04 -2.43
N LEU A 123 -2.92 -4.11 -2.22
CA LEU A 123 -2.78 -3.39 -0.95
C LEU A 123 -4.01 -2.54 -0.65
N ALA A 124 -4.50 -1.77 -1.63
CA ALA A 124 -5.72 -0.98 -1.50
C ALA A 124 -6.92 -1.82 -1.08
N ARG A 125 -7.10 -3.01 -1.69
CA ARG A 125 -8.16 -3.96 -1.29
C ARG A 125 -7.97 -4.50 0.13
N LYS A 126 -6.74 -4.84 0.52
CA LYS A 126 -6.43 -5.32 1.87
C LYS A 126 -6.76 -4.26 2.93
N HIS A 127 -6.48 -2.99 2.63
CA HIS A 127 -6.71 -1.85 3.50
C HIS A 127 -8.09 -1.20 3.34
N HIS A 128 -8.92 -1.70 2.41
CA HIS A 128 -10.28 -1.21 2.14
C HIS A 128 -10.33 0.28 1.76
N VAL A 129 -9.34 0.75 1.00
CA VAL A 129 -9.23 2.12 0.49
C VAL A 129 -9.15 2.11 -1.03
N ASN A 130 -9.42 3.24 -1.67
CA ASN A 130 -9.13 3.37 -3.10
C ASN A 130 -7.61 3.36 -3.32
N PRO A 131 -7.12 2.81 -4.44
CA PRO A 131 -5.69 2.83 -4.75
C PRO A 131 -5.08 4.24 -4.80
N GLU A 132 -5.84 5.22 -5.29
CA GLU A 132 -5.43 6.63 -5.34
C GLU A 132 -5.19 7.23 -3.94
N ASP A 133 -5.98 6.78 -2.97
CA ASP A 133 -5.94 7.27 -1.58
C ASP A 133 -4.91 6.52 -0.72
N LEU A 134 -4.27 5.46 -1.25
CA LEU A 134 -3.43 4.55 -0.48
C LEU A 134 -2.22 5.25 0.17
N SER A 135 -1.60 6.20 -0.52
CA SER A 135 -0.47 6.99 0.01
C SER A 135 -0.89 7.92 1.15
N THR A 136 -2.08 8.53 1.02
CA THR A 136 -2.67 9.36 2.07
C THR A 136 -3.04 8.51 3.28
N TYR A 137 -3.66 7.36 3.06
CA TYR A 137 -4.00 6.40 4.12
C TYR A 137 -2.75 5.90 4.85
N HIS A 138 -1.68 5.59 4.12
CA HIS A 138 -0.39 5.23 4.72
C HIS A 138 0.14 6.32 5.66
N THR A 139 0.06 7.58 5.25
CA THR A 139 0.48 8.73 6.09
C THR A 139 -0.37 8.84 7.36
N GLN A 140 -1.69 8.60 7.26
CA GLN A 140 -2.58 8.60 8.42
C GLN A 140 -2.24 7.47 9.41
N LEU A 141 -1.99 6.25 8.92
CA LEU A 141 -1.60 5.12 9.77
C LEU A 141 -0.28 5.37 10.48
N LYS A 142 0.69 6.01 9.81
CA LYS A 142 1.96 6.41 10.44
C LYS A 142 1.77 7.40 11.57
N ALA A 143 0.90 8.40 11.38
CA ALA A 143 0.58 9.37 12.43
C ALA A 143 -0.10 8.69 13.61
N GLU A 144 -1.07 7.82 13.36
CA GLU A 144 -1.77 7.06 14.41
C GLU A 144 -0.81 6.14 15.20
N LEU A 145 0.11 5.47 14.51
CA LEU A 145 1.13 4.63 15.15
C LEU A 145 2.07 5.46 16.04
N PHE A 146 2.48 6.63 15.55
CA PHE A 146 3.33 7.55 16.31
C PHE A 146 2.64 8.03 17.59
N ASP A 147 1.38 8.46 17.49
CA ASP A 147 0.61 8.93 18.64
C ASP A 147 0.43 7.83 19.70
N LEU A 148 0.20 6.57 19.25
CA LEU A 148 0.06 5.43 20.16
C LEU A 148 1.36 5.12 20.92
N CYS A 149 2.51 5.19 20.23
CA CYS A 149 3.82 4.98 20.86
C CYS A 149 4.18 6.10 21.85
N ASP A 150 3.81 7.35 21.54
CA ASP A 150 4.01 8.48 22.44
C ASP A 150 3.16 8.34 23.72
N ASP A 151 1.91 7.90 23.58
CA ASP A 151 1.01 7.67 24.72
C ASP A 151 1.47 6.54 25.65
N GLU A 152 2.05 5.45 25.12
CA GLU A 152 2.66 4.40 25.95
C GLU A 152 3.84 4.94 26.76
N THR A 153 4.64 5.83 26.17
CA THR A 153 5.78 6.47 26.83
C THR A 153 5.30 7.37 27.97
N LYS A 154 4.31 8.25 27.72
CA LYS A 154 3.69 9.10 28.74
C LYS A 154 3.07 8.29 29.88
N LEU A 155 2.42 7.16 29.58
CA LEU A 155 1.84 6.28 30.59
C LEU A 155 2.93 5.72 31.53
N GLY A 156 4.09 5.36 30.98
CA GLY A 156 5.26 4.93 31.73
C GLY A 156 5.74 6.01 32.72
N GLU A 157 5.89 7.24 32.24
CA GLU A 157 6.30 8.39 33.06
C GLU A 157 5.30 8.66 34.20
N VAL A 158 4.00 8.65 33.91
CA VAL A 158 2.95 8.85 34.91
C VAL A 158 2.96 7.76 35.97
N ARG A 159 3.19 6.49 35.61
CA ARG A 159 3.32 5.38 36.57
C ARG A 159 4.53 5.54 37.48
N GLN A 160 5.66 6.01 36.93
CA GLN A 160 6.86 6.27 37.71
C GLN A 160 6.63 7.44 38.69
N ALA A 161 6.04 8.54 38.22
CA ALA A 161 5.69 9.68 39.05
C ALA A 161 4.70 9.30 40.17
N LEU A 162 3.67 8.50 39.86
CA LEU A 162 2.71 8.00 40.85
C LEU A 162 3.42 7.20 41.96
N THR A 163 4.36 6.32 41.58
CA THR A 163 5.12 5.51 42.53
C THR A 163 5.98 6.39 43.43
N ALA A 164 6.72 7.34 42.85
CA ALA A 164 7.55 8.28 43.61
C ALA A 164 6.72 9.16 44.57
N HIS A 165 5.58 9.69 44.11
CA HIS A 165 4.68 10.47 44.96
C HIS A 165 4.06 9.64 46.07
N ARG A 166 3.73 8.37 45.81
CA ARG A 166 3.22 7.45 46.83
C ARG A 166 4.26 7.16 47.91
N GLU A 167 5.51 6.92 47.53
CA GLU A 167 6.61 6.72 48.48
C GLU A 167 6.85 7.97 49.32
N ALA A 168 6.92 9.14 48.70
CA ALA A 168 7.05 10.42 49.40
C ALA A 168 5.89 10.64 50.39
N TYR A 169 4.65 10.39 49.96
CA TYR A 169 3.47 10.45 50.80
C TYR A 169 3.60 9.55 52.03
N LEU A 170 4.00 8.29 51.86
CA LEU A 170 4.15 7.34 52.97
C LEU A 170 5.23 7.80 53.96
N VAL A 171 6.36 8.32 53.48
CA VAL A 171 7.42 8.87 54.33
C VAL A 171 6.90 10.03 55.18
N HIS A 172 6.18 10.98 54.57
CA HIS A 172 5.62 12.12 55.29
C HIS A 172 4.51 11.71 56.27
N ALA A 173 3.63 10.80 55.86
CA ALA A 173 2.57 10.25 56.70
C ALA A 173 3.14 9.53 57.92
N GLN A 174 4.21 8.75 57.74
CA GLN A 174 4.87 8.03 58.85
C GLN A 174 5.53 9.00 59.82
N LYS A 175 6.22 10.05 59.33
CA LYS A 175 6.79 11.12 60.18
C LYS A 175 5.71 11.82 60.99
N LEU A 176 4.58 12.15 60.37
CA LEU A 176 3.45 12.79 61.06
C LEU A 176 2.84 11.86 62.11
N SER A 177 2.64 10.59 61.79
CA SER A 177 2.10 9.59 62.72
C SER A 177 3.00 9.38 63.94
N GLN A 178 4.32 9.29 63.73
CA GLN A 178 5.30 9.22 64.81
C GLN A 178 5.25 10.46 65.70
N SER A 179 5.19 11.66 65.11
CA SER A 179 5.05 12.92 65.85
C SER A 179 3.77 12.94 66.70
N ARG A 180 2.62 12.62 66.11
CA ARG A 180 1.33 12.52 66.82
C ARG A 180 1.37 11.51 67.96
N THR A 181 1.98 10.34 67.74
CA THR A 181 2.11 9.30 68.76
C THR A 181 2.97 9.76 69.94
N ARG A 182 4.05 10.50 69.67
CA ARG A 182 4.91 11.08 70.70
C ARG A 182 4.13 12.08 71.56
N TYR A 183 3.45 13.04 70.93
CA TYR A 183 2.71 14.08 71.65
C TYR A 183 1.45 13.54 72.35
N ALA A 184 0.80 12.51 71.80
CA ALA A 184 -0.28 11.79 72.47
C ALA A 184 0.19 11.21 73.82
N LYS A 185 1.34 10.52 73.86
CA LYS A 185 1.90 9.97 75.10
C LYS A 185 2.28 11.05 76.13
N GLU A 186 2.71 12.21 75.66
CA GLU A 186 3.04 13.34 76.53
C GLU A 186 1.76 13.94 77.15
N LEU A 187 0.75 14.18 76.33
CA LEU A 187 -0.55 14.70 76.77
C LEU A 187 -1.25 13.71 77.71
N ASP A 188 -1.18 12.41 77.44
CA ASP A 188 -1.74 11.35 78.29
C ASP A 188 -1.26 11.46 79.73
N LYS A 189 0.04 11.69 79.91
CA LYS A 189 0.67 11.85 81.22
C LYS A 189 0.23 13.13 81.91
N LEU A 190 0.24 14.25 81.20
CA LEU A 190 -0.14 15.56 81.75
C LEU A 190 -1.60 15.58 82.21
N VAL A 191 -2.50 14.99 81.41
CA VAL A 191 -3.93 14.89 81.75
C VAL A 191 -4.14 13.91 82.90
N THR A 192 -3.48 12.75 82.89
CA THR A 192 -3.57 11.78 84.00
C THR A 192 -3.08 12.40 85.33
N GLN A 193 -1.99 13.16 85.31
CA GLN A 193 -1.50 13.87 86.49
C GLN A 193 -2.50 14.91 87.00
N SER A 194 -3.14 15.65 86.09
CA SER A 194 -4.18 16.62 86.45
C SER A 194 -5.42 15.92 87.06
N ILE A 195 -5.82 14.77 86.53
CA ILE A 195 -6.92 13.94 87.07
C ILE A 195 -6.59 13.44 88.48
N HIS A 196 -5.35 13.01 88.74
CA HIS A 196 -4.92 12.59 90.08
C HIS A 196 -5.01 13.73 91.11
N GLN A 197 -4.69 14.97 90.71
CA GLN A 197 -4.82 16.15 91.57
C GLN A 197 -6.28 16.49 91.91
N LEU A 198 -7.25 16.01 91.13
CA LEU A 198 -8.69 16.20 91.31
C LEU A 198 -9.35 15.08 92.13
N ASN A 199 -8.64 14.48 93.09
CA ASN A 199 -9.12 13.38 93.95
C ASN A 199 -9.51 12.07 93.23
N MET A 200 -8.98 11.80 92.03
CA MET A 200 -9.16 10.53 91.31
C MET A 200 -7.83 9.77 91.13
N PRO A 201 -7.22 9.25 92.22
CA PRO A 201 -5.84 8.74 92.21
C PRO A 201 -5.61 7.45 91.40
N LYS A 202 -6.67 6.82 90.89
CA LYS A 202 -6.59 5.60 90.06
C LYS A 202 -7.03 5.83 88.60
N GLY A 203 -7.47 7.04 88.24
CA GLY A 203 -7.93 7.34 86.88
C GLY A 203 -6.76 7.41 85.90
N GLN A 204 -6.89 6.82 84.72
CA GLN A 204 -5.88 6.90 83.65
C GLN A 204 -6.52 7.44 82.38
N PHE A 205 -5.85 8.39 81.74
CA PHE A 205 -6.24 8.91 80.44
C PHE A 205 -5.24 8.42 79.37
N LYS A 206 -5.76 7.95 78.24
CA LYS A 206 -4.96 7.43 77.11
C LYS A 206 -5.52 7.90 75.77
N ILE A 207 -4.63 8.30 74.87
CA ILE A 207 -4.91 8.65 73.48
C ILE A 207 -4.36 7.57 72.56
N ALA A 208 -5.22 6.99 71.74
CA ALA A 208 -4.83 6.04 70.70
C ALA A 208 -4.60 6.77 69.36
N VAL A 209 -3.43 6.55 68.76
CA VAL A 209 -3.11 7.02 67.40
C VAL A 209 -2.99 5.79 66.51
N ASN A 210 -3.90 5.66 65.55
CA ASN A 210 -3.90 4.57 64.58
C ASN A 210 -3.35 5.06 63.26
N PHE A 211 -2.42 4.31 62.68
CA PHE A 211 -1.93 4.51 61.32
C PHE A 211 -2.71 3.56 60.41
N ASN A 212 -3.50 4.12 59.50
CA ASN A 212 -4.15 3.36 58.43
C ASN A 212 -3.31 3.43 57.17
#